data_AF-A0A286XL21-F1
#
_entry.id   AF-A0A286XL21-F1
#
_cell.length_a   1.000
_cell.length_b   1.000
_cell.length_c   1.000
_cell.angle_alpha   90.00
_cell.angle_beta   90.00
_cell.angle_gamma   90.00
#
_symmetry.space_group_name_H-M   'P 1'
#
loop_
_entity.id
_entity.type
_entity.pdbx_description
1 polymer ?
#
loop_
_entity_poly.entity_id
_entity_poly.type
_entity_poly.pdbx_seq_one_letter_code
_entity_poly.pdbx_strand_id
1 'polypeptide(L)'
;VDNAIMVSENKSLFSLHEIVEFRCQPGFIMSGPTTVQCQAQNKWGPGLPNCSTGVKCSLPNEFMSEVLEEFKMREYHYGDNITLQCKDGYTLDGRPWSHCQADGRWAPPLPSCTPRPQHVLIFGISCGVIIILAVFVSCWIFLKLRT
;
A
#
# COMPACT_ATOMS: atom_id res chain seq x y z
N VAL A 1 29.08 5.16 4.83
CA VAL A 1 28.45 4.33 3.79
C VAL A 1 26.97 4.54 3.93
N ASP A 2 26.31 5.05 2.89
CA ASP A 2 24.89 5.34 2.98
C ASP A 2 24.08 4.06 3.13
N ASN A 3 23.08 4.10 4.00
CA ASN A 3 22.15 3.00 4.27
C ASN A 3 22.80 1.68 4.75
N ALA A 4 24.07 1.71 5.18
CA ALA A 4 24.75 0.57 5.80
C ALA A 4 24.92 0.78 7.31
N ILE A 5 24.79 -0.30 8.06
CA ILE A 5 25.02 -0.38 9.51
C ILE A 5 26.26 -1.21 9.78
N MET A 6 27.11 -0.74 10.71
CA MET A 6 28.21 -1.55 11.24
C MET A 6 27.65 -2.57 12.22
N VAL A 7 28.08 -3.81 12.07
CA VAL A 7 27.68 -4.94 12.92
C VAL A 7 28.46 -4.96 14.22
N SER A 8 29.72 -4.55 14.14
CA SER A 8 30.59 -4.38 15.29
C SER A 8 30.18 -3.15 16.12
N GLU A 9 30.94 -2.89 17.19
CA GLU A 9 30.72 -1.73 18.04
C GLU A 9 30.70 -0.42 17.25
N ASN A 10 29.86 0.50 17.72
CA ASN A 10 29.77 1.85 17.17
C ASN A 10 31.00 2.66 17.58
N LYS A 11 32.08 2.51 16.81
CA LYS A 11 33.32 3.27 16.97
C LYS A 11 33.72 3.93 15.66
N SER A 12 34.42 5.05 15.77
CA SER A 12 34.90 5.83 14.62
C SER A 12 36.39 5.62 14.32
N LEU A 13 37.09 4.85 15.15
CA LEU A 13 38.53 4.59 15.06
C LEU A 13 38.81 3.09 15.00
N PHE A 14 39.58 2.69 14.00
CA PHE A 14 39.90 1.29 13.71
C PHE A 14 41.41 1.09 13.59
N SER A 15 41.90 0.00 14.17
CA SER A 15 43.32 -0.37 14.10
C SER A 15 43.68 -0.91 12.71
N LEU A 16 44.97 -0.80 12.34
CA LEU A 16 45.46 -1.41 11.11
C LEU A 16 45.19 -2.93 11.14
N HIS A 17 44.69 -3.47 10.03
CA HIS A 17 44.24 -4.85 9.83
C HIS A 17 42.93 -5.23 10.54
N GLU A 18 42.27 -4.30 11.22
CA GLU A 18 40.98 -4.57 11.85
C GLU A 18 39.88 -4.83 10.81
N ILE A 19 39.06 -5.85 11.08
CA ILE A 19 37.96 -6.27 10.21
C ILE A 19 36.64 -5.73 10.75
N VAL A 20 35.86 -5.10 9.88
CA VAL A 20 34.53 -4.56 10.18
C VAL A 20 33.52 -5.26 9.27
N GLU A 21 32.47 -5.79 9.87
CA GLU A 21 31.32 -6.34 9.14
C GLU A 21 30.24 -5.25 9.01
N PHE A 22 29.66 -5.17 7.81
CA PHE A 22 28.56 -4.29 7.48
C PHE A 22 27.32 -5.09 7.10
N ARG A 23 26.15 -4.51 7.39
CA ARG A 23 24.84 -4.97 6.92
C ARG A 23 24.11 -3.78 6.31
N CYS A 24 23.18 -4.00 5.38
CA CYS A 24 22.32 -2.91 4.93
C CYS A 24 21.17 -2.69 5.91
N GLN A 25 20.70 -1.45 5.98
CA GLN A 25 19.43 -1.13 6.63
C GLN A 25 18.29 -1.93 5.97
N PRO A 26 17.21 -2.24 6.71
CA PRO A 26 16.05 -2.92 6.14
C PRO A 26 15.56 -2.21 4.87
N GLY A 27 15.22 -2.99 3.83
CA GLY A 27 14.74 -2.46 2.55
C GLY A 27 15.82 -2.16 1.52
N PHE A 28 17.10 -2.22 1.91
CA PHE A 28 18.24 -2.06 1.03
C PHE A 28 18.93 -3.40 0.77
N ILE A 29 19.41 -3.57 -0.46
CA ILE A 29 20.14 -4.77 -0.89
C ILE A 29 21.63 -4.43 -0.94
N MET A 30 22.45 -5.33 -0.36
CA MET A 30 23.90 -5.18 -0.35
C MET A 30 24.51 -5.58 -1.69
N SER A 31 25.41 -4.73 -2.19
CA SER A 31 26.30 -5.00 -3.31
C SER A 31 27.74 -4.75 -2.90
N GLY A 32 28.63 -5.69 -3.24
CA GLY A 32 30.04 -5.66 -2.81
C GLY A 32 30.32 -6.50 -1.57
N PRO A 33 31.44 -6.24 -0.85
CA PRO A 33 31.90 -7.07 0.25
C PRO A 33 31.13 -6.80 1.56
N THR A 34 30.76 -7.87 2.29
CA THR A 34 30.11 -7.78 3.61
C THR A 34 31.09 -7.43 4.72
N THR A 35 32.38 -7.68 4.51
CA THR A 35 33.46 -7.41 5.46
C THR A 35 34.56 -6.61 4.79
N VAL A 36 35.09 -5.64 5.53
CA VAL A 36 36.18 -4.78 5.07
C VAL A 36 37.27 -4.72 6.12
N GLN A 37 38.50 -4.55 5.66
CA GLN A 37 39.67 -4.44 6.50
C GLN A 37 40.24 -3.03 6.44
N CYS A 38 40.58 -2.48 7.62
CA CYS A 38 41.32 -1.24 7.72
C CYS A 38 42.76 -1.46 7.21
N GLN A 39 43.13 -0.75 6.15
CA GLN A 39 44.42 -0.81 5.49
C GLN A 39 45.22 0.47 5.76
N ALA A 40 46.52 0.42 5.43
CA ALA A 40 47.40 1.59 5.53
C ALA A 40 46.84 2.77 4.71
N GLN A 41 47.21 3.99 5.11
CA GLN A 41 46.74 5.23 4.48
C GLN A 41 45.22 5.48 4.62
N ASN A 42 44.60 5.01 5.71
CA ASN A 42 43.17 5.20 6.00
C ASN A 42 42.24 4.65 4.89
N LYS A 43 42.62 3.51 4.30
CA LYS A 43 41.86 2.86 3.23
C LYS A 43 41.12 1.64 3.76
N TRP A 44 40.03 1.29 3.10
CA TRP A 44 39.29 0.06 3.36
C TRP A 44 39.48 -0.90 2.19
N GLY A 45 39.91 -2.12 2.48
CA GLY A 45 40.08 -3.18 1.49
C GLY A 45 39.14 -4.35 1.74
N PRO A 46 38.54 -4.97 0.72
CA PRO A 46 38.70 -4.69 -0.72
C PRO A 46 37.91 -3.46 -1.24
N GLY A 47 37.15 -2.78 -0.37
CA GLY A 47 36.35 -1.59 -0.67
C GLY A 47 35.08 -1.59 0.19
N LEU A 48 34.43 -0.44 0.38
CA LEU A 48 33.20 -0.37 1.19
C LEU A 48 32.00 -0.96 0.43
N PRO A 49 31.04 -1.62 1.12
CA PRO A 49 29.80 -2.08 0.48
C PRO A 49 28.95 -0.91 0.00
N ASN A 50 28.09 -1.19 -0.96
CA ASN A 50 27.01 -0.29 -1.40
C ASN A 50 25.66 -0.89 -1.02
N CYS A 51 24.78 -0.09 -0.43
CA CYS A 51 23.41 -0.47 -0.10
C CYS A 51 22.44 0.32 -0.98
N SER A 52 21.79 -0.36 -1.91
CA SER A 52 20.85 0.26 -2.87
C SER A 52 19.41 -0.22 -2.65
N THR A 53 18.45 0.61 -3.04
CA THR A 53 17.01 0.27 -2.98
C THR A 53 16.70 -0.84 -3.98
N GLY A 54 16.68 -2.08 -3.51
CA GLY A 54 16.34 -3.24 -4.33
C GLY A 54 15.00 -3.89 -3.99
N VAL A 55 14.41 -3.54 -2.83
CA VAL A 55 13.07 -4.00 -2.46
C VAL A 55 12.04 -3.20 -3.25
N LYS A 56 11.19 -3.93 -3.98
CA LYS A 56 10.07 -3.39 -4.76
C LYS A 56 8.75 -3.89 -4.20
N CYS A 57 7.75 -3.01 -4.17
CA CYS A 57 6.38 -3.39 -3.85
C CYS A 57 5.53 -3.35 -5.12
N SER A 58 4.82 -4.45 -5.39
CA SER A 58 3.92 -4.55 -6.54
C SER A 58 2.48 -4.31 -6.11
N LEU A 59 1.69 -3.70 -7.00
CA LEU A 59 0.24 -3.68 -6.86
C LEU A 59 -0.33 -5.00 -7.40
N PRO A 60 -1.22 -5.69 -6.66
CA PRO A 60 -1.88 -6.91 -7.14
C PRO A 60 -2.65 -6.67 -8.44
N ASN A 61 -2.69 -7.67 -9.34
CA ASN A 61 -3.39 -7.54 -10.62
C ASN A 61 -4.90 -7.29 -10.45
N GLU A 62 -5.52 -7.89 -9.44
CA GLU A 62 -6.95 -7.72 -9.12
C GLU A 62 -7.27 -6.26 -8.74
N PHE A 63 -6.30 -5.55 -8.16
CA PHE A 63 -6.42 -4.12 -7.85
C PHE A 63 -6.44 -3.23 -9.10
N MET A 64 -5.87 -3.71 -10.21
CA MET A 64 -5.64 -2.90 -11.39
C MET A 64 -6.95 -2.48 -12.07
N SER A 65 -8.03 -3.25 -12.06
CA SER A 65 -9.25 -2.84 -12.78
C SER A 65 -9.94 -1.61 -12.16
N GLU A 66 -9.84 -1.46 -10.84
CA GLU A 66 -10.75 -0.63 -10.04
C GLU A 66 -10.14 0.67 -9.52
N VAL A 67 -8.80 0.83 -9.62
CA VAL A 67 -8.04 2.03 -9.21
C VAL A 67 -7.61 2.87 -10.42
N LEU A 68 -7.27 4.14 -10.19
CA LEU A 68 -6.81 5.06 -11.25
C LEU A 68 -5.56 4.54 -11.99
N GLU A 69 -5.48 4.81 -13.30
CA GLU A 69 -4.38 4.34 -14.17
C GLU A 69 -2.99 4.87 -13.75
N GLU A 70 -2.94 6.02 -13.06
CA GLU A 70 -1.70 6.63 -12.59
C GLU A 70 -0.92 5.78 -11.57
N PHE A 71 -1.61 4.91 -10.83
CA PHE A 71 -0.98 3.99 -9.88
C PHE A 71 -0.36 2.78 -10.58
N LYS A 72 -0.83 2.44 -11.78
CA LYS A 72 -0.41 1.23 -12.51
C LYS A 72 0.93 1.37 -13.21
N MET A 73 1.30 2.59 -13.59
CA MET A 73 2.48 2.86 -14.41
C MET A 73 3.74 3.17 -13.59
N ARG A 74 3.68 3.05 -12.26
CA ARG A 74 4.80 3.36 -11.37
C ARG A 74 5.38 2.09 -10.75
N GLU A 75 6.71 2.02 -10.72
CA GLU A 75 7.41 1.10 -9.82
C GLU A 75 7.48 1.72 -8.43
N TYR A 76 7.22 0.92 -7.39
CA TYR A 76 7.30 1.36 -6.00
C TYR A 76 8.46 0.67 -5.29
N HIS A 77 9.24 1.46 -4.56
CA HIS A 77 10.40 1.03 -3.79
C HIS A 77 10.16 1.16 -2.29
N TYR A 78 11.01 0.51 -1.50
CA TYR A 78 10.98 0.65 -0.04
C TYR A 78 10.94 2.12 0.40
N GLY A 79 10.00 2.43 1.30
CA GLY A 79 9.78 3.78 1.81
C GLY A 79 8.79 4.61 1.00
N ASP A 80 8.37 4.16 -0.19
CA ASP A 80 7.35 4.85 -0.98
C ASP A 80 5.99 4.79 -0.28
N ASN A 81 5.30 5.94 -0.27
CA ASN A 81 3.95 6.09 0.23
C ASN A 81 2.98 6.29 -0.93
N ILE A 82 1.86 5.58 -0.89
CA ILE A 82 0.78 5.74 -1.85
C ILE A 82 -0.52 6.09 -1.13
N THR A 83 -1.34 6.90 -1.78
CA THR A 83 -2.74 7.11 -1.38
C THR A 83 -3.59 6.71 -2.56
N LEU A 84 -4.38 5.64 -2.39
CA LEU A 84 -5.18 5.03 -3.43
C LEU A 84 -6.56 5.68 -3.51
N GLN A 85 -7.05 5.77 -4.74
CA GLN A 85 -8.39 6.25 -5.05
C GLN A 85 -9.07 5.30 -6.05
N CYS A 86 -10.29 4.89 -5.71
CA CYS A 86 -11.12 4.06 -6.57
C CYS A 86 -11.73 4.89 -7.72
N LYS A 87 -11.97 4.23 -8.84
CA LYS A 87 -12.73 4.80 -9.98
C LYS A 87 -14.15 5.20 -9.57
N ASP A 88 -14.76 6.05 -10.38
CA ASP A 88 -16.16 6.41 -10.21
C ASP A 88 -17.08 5.18 -10.23
N GLY A 89 -18.09 5.20 -9.36
CA GLY A 89 -18.97 4.05 -9.15
C GLY A 89 -18.44 3.03 -8.14
N TYR A 90 -17.24 3.21 -7.59
CA TYR A 90 -16.69 2.37 -6.51
C TYR A 90 -16.45 3.18 -5.22
N THR A 91 -16.44 2.47 -4.10
CA THR A 91 -16.11 2.97 -2.76
C THR A 91 -14.88 2.23 -2.25
N LEU A 92 -13.99 2.95 -1.59
CA LEU A 92 -12.78 2.39 -1.00
C LEU A 92 -13.11 1.74 0.35
N ASP A 93 -12.74 0.47 0.51
CA ASP A 93 -12.87 -0.31 1.74
C ASP A 93 -11.50 -0.56 2.34
N GLY A 94 -11.27 -0.06 3.56
CA GLY A 94 -9.97 -0.10 4.25
C GLY A 94 -9.29 1.27 4.34
N ARG A 95 -7.97 1.27 4.55
CA ARG A 95 -7.19 2.52 4.69
C ARG A 95 -6.82 3.06 3.31
N PRO A 96 -7.03 4.36 3.02
CA PRO A 96 -6.76 4.91 1.69
C PRO A 96 -5.27 5.05 1.40
N TRP A 97 -4.39 4.85 2.38
CA TRP A 97 -2.94 4.98 2.23
C TRP A 97 -2.22 3.70 2.61
N SER A 98 -1.07 3.47 1.99
CA SER A 98 -0.17 2.38 2.33
C SER A 98 1.28 2.75 2.02
N HIS A 99 2.23 2.09 2.69
CA HIS A 99 3.65 2.29 2.46
C HIS A 99 4.41 0.99 2.21
N CYS A 100 5.41 1.05 1.32
CA CYS A 100 6.20 -0.09 0.92
C CYS A 100 7.20 -0.49 2.02
N GLN A 101 7.06 -1.71 2.54
CA GLN A 101 7.89 -2.26 3.61
C GLN A 101 9.19 -2.88 3.09
N ALA A 102 10.12 -3.11 4.01
CA ALA A 102 11.40 -3.75 3.76
C ALA A 102 11.28 -5.22 3.30
N ASP A 103 10.13 -5.86 3.52
CA ASP A 103 9.83 -7.23 3.05
C ASP A 103 9.13 -7.24 1.68
N GLY A 104 8.99 -6.08 1.03
CA GLY A 104 8.32 -5.93 -0.26
C GLY A 104 6.79 -5.95 -0.18
N ARG A 105 6.21 -5.89 1.03
CA ARG A 105 4.76 -5.83 1.22
C ARG A 105 4.28 -4.41 1.51
N TRP A 106 3.00 -4.21 1.26
CA TRP A 106 2.28 -2.99 1.62
C TRP A 106 1.77 -3.08 3.05
N ALA A 107 2.05 -2.07 3.87
CA ALA A 107 1.49 -1.93 5.20
C ALA A 107 0.92 -0.51 5.40
N PRO A 108 -0.31 -0.33 5.91
CA PRO A 108 -1.38 -1.35 5.96
C PRO A 108 -1.58 -2.11 4.66
N PRO A 109 -2.25 -3.27 4.69
CA PRO A 109 -2.72 -3.92 3.47
C PRO A 109 -3.48 -2.94 2.58
N LEU A 110 -3.32 -3.10 1.26
CA LEU A 110 -3.98 -2.26 0.28
C LEU A 110 -5.52 -2.36 0.44
N PRO A 111 -6.27 -1.25 0.27
CA PRO A 111 -7.72 -1.20 0.40
C PRO A 111 -8.47 -1.67 -0.84
N SER A 112 -9.52 -2.48 -0.71
CA SER A 112 -10.29 -2.96 -1.88
C SER A 112 -11.28 -1.91 -2.37
N CYS A 113 -11.56 -1.89 -3.67
CA CYS A 113 -12.62 -1.06 -4.24
C CYS A 113 -13.89 -1.90 -4.43
N THR A 114 -15.01 -1.46 -3.87
CA THR A 114 -16.29 -2.19 -3.99
C THR A 114 -17.32 -1.33 -4.73
N PRO A 115 -18.18 -1.92 -5.58
CA PRO A 115 -19.21 -1.17 -6.29
C PRO A 115 -20.11 -0.39 -5.32
N ARG A 116 -20.39 0.88 -5.65
CA ARG A 116 -21.32 1.71 -4.88
C ARG A 116 -22.73 1.09 -4.92
N PRO A 117 -23.42 0.99 -3.77
CA PRO A 117 -24.80 0.51 -3.75
C PRO A 117 -25.75 1.54 -4.38
N GLN A 118 -25.88 1.50 -5.70
CA GLN A 118 -26.71 2.43 -6.48
C GLN A 118 -28.21 2.07 -6.51
N HIS A 119 -28.58 0.88 -6.03
CA HIS A 119 -29.95 0.35 -6.16
C HIS A 119 -30.84 0.51 -4.92
N VAL A 120 -30.30 0.87 -3.75
CA VAL A 120 -31.07 0.91 -2.50
C VAL A 120 -32.18 1.98 -2.55
N LEU A 121 -31.91 3.11 -3.21
CA LEU A 121 -32.88 4.19 -3.38
C LEU A 121 -34.00 3.82 -4.37
N ILE A 122 -33.68 3.08 -5.44
CA ILE A 122 -34.66 2.71 -6.47
C ILE A 122 -35.66 1.68 -5.91
N PHE A 123 -35.18 0.66 -5.18
CA PHE A 123 -36.04 -0.33 -4.54
C PHE A 123 -36.89 0.26 -3.41
N GLY A 124 -36.36 1.23 -2.66
CA GLY A 124 -37.11 1.95 -1.63
C GLY A 124 -38.25 2.81 -2.21
N ILE A 125 -37.99 3.53 -3.30
CA ILE A 125 -39.00 4.38 -3.96
C ILE A 125 -40.11 3.54 -4.60
N SER A 126 -39.77 2.43 -5.27
CA SER A 126 -40.77 1.57 -5.92
C SER A 126 -41.71 0.90 -4.90
N CYS A 127 -41.19 0.40 -3.77
CA CYS A 127 -42.03 -0.18 -2.72
C CYS A 127 -42.95 0.86 -2.07
N GLY A 128 -42.45 2.08 -1.81
CA GLY A 128 -43.25 3.16 -1.23
C GLY A 128 -44.45 3.56 -2.09
N VAL A 129 -44.24 3.70 -3.40
CA VAL A 129 -45.31 4.07 -4.35
C VAL A 129 -46.38 2.98 -4.44
N ILE A 130 -45.99 1.70 -4.47
CA ILE A 130 -46.93 0.57 -4.53
C ILE A 130 -47.82 0.52 -3.28
N ILE A 131 -47.24 0.72 -2.08
CA ILE A 131 -47.99 0.72 -0.81
C ILE A 131 -48.99 1.88 -0.78
N ILE A 132 -48.57 3.09 -1.19
CA ILE A 132 -49.42 4.27 -1.23
C ILE A 132 -50.62 4.05 -2.17
N LEU A 133 -50.38 3.52 -3.38
CA LEU A 133 -51.46 3.19 -4.33
C LEU A 133 -52.41 2.12 -3.77
N ALA A 134 -51.90 1.09 -3.11
CA ALA A 134 -52.73 0.06 -2.49
C ALA A 134 -53.63 0.62 -1.38
N VAL A 135 -53.13 1.55 -0.56
CA VAL A 135 -53.92 2.24 0.48
C VAL A 135 -54.99 3.11 -0.17
N PHE A 136 -54.66 3.87 -1.21
CA PHE A 136 -55.64 4.70 -1.92
C PHE A 136 -56.74 3.86 -2.57
N VAL A 137 -56.39 2.76 -3.24
CA VAL A 137 -57.36 1.84 -3.86
C VAL A 137 -58.23 1.17 -2.80
N SER A 138 -57.63 0.69 -1.71
CA SER A 138 -58.38 0.10 -0.58
C SER A 138 -59.36 1.10 0.02
N CYS A 139 -58.90 2.32 0.29
CA CYS A 139 -59.72 3.41 0.82
C CYS A 139 -60.89 3.75 -0.12
N TRP A 140 -60.63 3.84 -1.43
CA TRP A 140 -61.67 4.06 -2.45
C TRP A 140 -62.71 2.92 -2.47
N ILE A 141 -62.27 1.66 -2.38
CA ILE A 141 -63.15 0.49 -2.32
C ILE A 141 -64.02 0.55 -1.07
N PHE A 142 -63.43 0.81 0.11
CA PHE A 142 -64.17 0.94 1.38
C PHE A 142 -65.20 2.08 1.35
N LEU A 143 -64.85 3.23 0.76
CA LEU A 143 -65.77 4.35 0.61
C LEU A 143 -66.94 3.99 -0.33
N LYS A 144 -66.64 3.30 -1.45
CA LYS A 144 -67.66 2.88 -2.42
C LYS A 144 -68.59 1.76 -1.91
N LEU A 145 -68.13 0.94 -0.97
CA LEU A 145 -68.95 -0.08 -0.28
C LEU A 145 -69.88 0.52 0.79
N ARG A 146 -69.65 1.77 1.22
CA ARG A 146 -70.40 2.43 2.29
C ARG A 146 -71.46 3.44 1.79
N THR A 147 -71.42 3.80 0.52
CA THR A 147 -72.46 4.56 -0.22
C THR A 147 -73.31 3.61 -1.06
#